data_AF-A0A257HWE9-F1
#
_entry.id   AF-A0A257HWE9-F1
#
_cell.length_a   1.000
_cell.length_b   1.000
_cell.length_c   1.000
_cell.angle_alpha   90.00
_cell.angle_beta   90.00
_cell.angle_gamma   90.00
#
_symmetry.space_group_name_H-M   'P 1'
#
loop_
_entity.id
_entity.type
_entity.pdbx_description
1 polymer ?
#
loop_
_entity_poly.entity_id
_entity_poly.type
_entity_poly.pdbx_seq_one_letter_code
_entity_poly.pdbx_strand_id
1 'polypeptide(L)'
;MAKVTLKGITWGHSRGFTPLLAMSQRYTELYPEVTIQWDIRSLQAFADYPIEKLTESYDLLIIDHPWVGCAAATNCVLPLDQYLDASYLENQLENSVGNSHLSYHYQGHQWALAIDAATPAASYRPDLFAKAHQTIPNNWEALLDLAKAGKVAIPAIPIDCLMNFYSFCILHGKYPFTNQSILIDNEIGCKALETMKELYSLLDPRFFQCNPIAVAELMSSTNDYWYCPFAYGYSNYARDGYAQYLLRYTGTVSVLGHQLRTTIGGTGLSVSAHSKYPELALAFTQMAVSEAWQSGIYVQHGGQPGHLAAWKNDIANTLTNDYFKQVLPLMERGYTRPRYNGYLYFQDHAGAPVQAFLMGKISALDALEQMNELYQTSLTMDHSIALV
;
A
#
# COMPACT_ATOMS: atom_id res chain seq x y z
N MET A 1 -11.04 -35.24 16.74
CA MET A 1 -9.75 -34.97 16.07
C MET A 1 -8.97 -33.97 16.92
N ALA A 2 -7.64 -33.99 16.87
CA ALA A 2 -6.84 -32.97 17.56
C ALA A 2 -7.09 -31.60 16.91
N LYS A 3 -7.21 -30.57 17.75
CA LYS A 3 -7.42 -29.20 17.28
C LYS A 3 -6.15 -28.69 16.56
N VAL A 4 -6.30 -28.22 15.33
CA VAL A 4 -5.21 -27.64 14.53
C VAL A 4 -5.15 -26.13 14.78
N THR A 5 -3.94 -25.62 14.97
CA THR A 5 -3.69 -24.17 15.06
C THR A 5 -2.84 -23.74 13.87
N LEU A 6 -3.42 -22.89 13.02
CA LEU A 6 -2.70 -22.18 11.97
C LEU A 6 -2.10 -20.90 12.53
N LYS A 7 -0.84 -20.63 12.21
CA LYS A 7 -0.15 -19.40 12.60
C LYS A 7 -0.11 -18.42 11.44
N GLY A 8 -0.61 -17.22 11.66
CA GLY A 8 -0.54 -16.11 10.74
C GLY A 8 0.38 -14.99 11.24
N ILE A 9 0.97 -14.23 10.33
CA ILE A 9 1.70 -13.00 10.65
C ILE A 9 1.17 -11.81 9.83
N THR A 10 0.94 -10.69 10.52
CA THR A 10 0.45 -9.43 9.94
C THR A 10 1.16 -8.20 10.54
N TRP A 11 0.80 -7.00 10.12
CA TRP A 11 1.41 -5.73 10.51
C TRP A 11 0.57 -4.94 11.53
N GLY A 12 1.26 -4.11 12.31
CA GLY A 12 0.68 -3.38 13.45
C GLY A 12 -0.15 -2.16 13.07
N HIS A 13 -1.44 -2.36 12.83
CA HIS A 13 -2.48 -1.32 12.79
C HIS A 13 -3.86 -2.00 12.80
N SER A 14 -4.92 -1.31 13.23
CA SER A 14 -6.30 -1.84 13.23
C SER A 14 -6.68 -2.41 11.86
N ARG A 15 -6.44 -1.65 10.78
CA ARG A 15 -6.62 -2.10 9.38
C ARG A 15 -6.03 -3.47 9.05
N GLY A 16 -4.83 -3.76 9.55
CA GLY A 16 -4.08 -4.98 9.23
C GLY A 16 -4.36 -6.15 10.16
N PHE A 17 -4.96 -5.91 11.33
CA PHE A 17 -5.07 -6.91 12.38
C PHE A 17 -6.51 -7.21 12.82
N THR A 18 -7.31 -6.18 13.14
CA THR A 18 -8.68 -6.39 13.65
C THR A 18 -9.59 -7.18 12.71
N PRO A 19 -9.58 -6.99 11.37
CA PRO A 19 -10.44 -7.80 10.52
C PRO A 19 -9.97 -9.26 10.42
N LEU A 20 -8.66 -9.52 10.56
CA LEU A 20 -8.12 -10.88 10.58
C LEU A 20 -8.57 -11.64 11.83
N LEU A 21 -8.59 -10.99 12.99
CA LEU A 21 -9.13 -11.58 14.21
C LEU A 21 -10.62 -11.90 14.08
N ALA A 22 -11.42 -10.97 13.56
CA ALA A 22 -12.86 -11.18 13.38
C ALA A 22 -13.14 -12.36 12.44
N MET A 23 -12.44 -12.42 11.30
CA MET A 23 -12.52 -13.54 10.36
C MET A 23 -12.07 -14.86 10.99
N SER A 24 -10.98 -14.84 11.77
CA SER A 24 -10.44 -16.04 12.45
C SER A 24 -11.41 -16.61 13.49
N GLN A 25 -12.04 -15.72 14.26
CA GLN A 25 -13.09 -16.09 15.20
C GLN A 25 -14.27 -16.71 14.46
N ARG A 26 -14.76 -16.06 13.41
CA ARG A 26 -15.89 -16.57 12.62
C ARG A 26 -15.57 -17.91 11.96
N TYR A 27 -14.35 -18.08 11.46
CA TYR A 27 -13.89 -19.34 10.89
C TYR A 27 -13.90 -20.46 11.92
N THR A 28 -13.38 -20.20 13.12
CA THR A 28 -13.34 -21.18 14.23
C THR A 28 -14.74 -21.63 14.66
N GLU A 29 -15.74 -20.75 14.61
CA GLU A 29 -17.14 -21.12 14.88
C GLU A 29 -17.74 -22.05 13.82
N LEU A 30 -17.31 -21.90 12.57
CA LEU A 30 -17.76 -22.72 11.44
C LEU A 30 -16.99 -24.05 11.34
N TYR A 31 -15.72 -24.04 11.76
CA TYR A 31 -14.79 -25.16 11.70
C TYR A 31 -14.10 -25.34 13.07
N PRO A 32 -14.80 -25.92 14.08
CA PRO A 32 -14.33 -25.97 15.48
C PRO A 32 -12.99 -26.70 15.70
N GLU A 33 -12.57 -27.51 14.74
CA GLU A 33 -11.29 -28.21 14.70
C GLU A 33 -10.10 -27.32 14.31
N VAL A 34 -10.34 -26.12 13.79
CA VAL A 34 -9.29 -25.17 13.36
C VAL A 34 -9.33 -23.90 14.22
N THR A 35 -8.16 -23.38 14.57
CA THR A 35 -8.03 -22.03 15.12
C THR A 35 -6.90 -21.31 14.41
N ILE A 36 -7.07 -20.01 14.18
CA ILE A 36 -6.05 -19.16 13.56
C ILE A 36 -5.55 -18.18 14.61
N GLN A 37 -4.23 -18.10 14.76
CA GLN A 37 -3.54 -17.14 15.65
C GLN A 37 -2.71 -16.19 14.82
N TRP A 38 -2.73 -14.90 15.16
CA TRP A 38 -2.02 -13.87 14.41
C TRP A 38 -0.98 -13.18 15.29
N ASP A 39 0.28 -13.22 14.84
CA ASP A 39 1.34 -12.38 15.37
C ASP A 39 1.40 -11.05 14.60
N ILE A 40 1.80 -9.99 15.31
CA ILE A 40 1.92 -8.64 14.77
C ILE A 40 3.40 -8.25 14.70
N ARG A 41 3.84 -7.79 13.53
CA ARG A 41 5.13 -7.11 13.34
C ARG A 41 4.94 -5.60 13.16
N SER A 42 5.98 -4.82 13.45
CA SER A 42 5.96 -3.39 13.17
C SER A 42 5.79 -3.13 11.67
N LEU A 43 5.31 -1.93 11.29
CA LEU A 43 5.16 -1.58 9.88
C LEU A 43 6.51 -1.61 9.12
N GLN A 44 7.60 -1.23 9.80
CA GLN A 44 8.95 -1.34 9.24
C GLN A 44 9.36 -2.81 9.03
N ALA A 45 9.16 -3.67 10.03
CA ALA A 45 9.46 -5.10 9.90
C ALA A 45 8.53 -5.80 8.88
N PHE A 46 7.34 -5.24 8.62
CA PHE A 46 6.48 -5.70 7.53
C PHE A 46 7.08 -5.41 6.16
N ALA A 47 7.71 -4.24 5.99
CA ALA A 47 8.36 -3.86 4.74
C ALA A 47 9.66 -4.63 4.50
N ASP A 48 10.52 -4.73 5.52
CA ASP A 48 11.93 -5.10 5.31
C ASP A 48 12.25 -6.58 5.59
N TYR A 49 11.44 -7.26 6.43
CA TYR A 49 11.85 -8.57 6.93
C TYR A 49 11.62 -9.69 5.89
N PRO A 50 12.64 -10.52 5.58
CA PRO A 50 12.58 -11.60 4.60
C PRO A 50 11.39 -12.54 4.80
N ILE A 51 10.52 -12.66 3.78
CA ILE A 51 9.35 -13.55 3.86
C ILE A 51 9.77 -15.01 3.95
N GLU A 52 10.88 -15.40 3.31
CA GLU A 52 11.35 -16.78 3.30
C GLU A 52 11.64 -17.28 4.71
N LYS A 53 12.14 -16.39 5.59
CA LYS A 53 12.37 -16.69 7.01
C LYS A 53 11.08 -16.81 7.80
N LEU A 54 10.04 -16.05 7.44
CA LEU A 54 8.73 -16.15 8.09
C LEU A 54 8.00 -17.43 7.70
N THR A 55 8.17 -17.89 6.47
CA THR A 55 7.48 -19.10 5.98
C THR A 55 7.86 -20.35 6.78
N GLU A 56 9.05 -20.39 7.38
CA GLU A 56 9.50 -21.48 8.26
C GLU A 56 8.68 -21.58 9.57
N SER A 57 8.03 -20.50 10.01
CA SER A 57 7.35 -20.39 11.31
C SER A 57 5.83 -20.13 11.23
N TYR A 58 5.35 -19.65 10.08
CA TYR A 58 3.97 -19.23 9.87
C TYR A 58 3.34 -19.97 8.68
N ASP A 59 2.07 -20.30 8.80
CA ASP A 59 1.25 -20.91 7.75
C ASP A 59 0.65 -19.86 6.82
N LEU A 60 0.27 -18.70 7.37
CA LEU A 60 -0.41 -17.60 6.68
C LEU A 60 0.44 -16.33 6.77
N LEU A 61 0.67 -15.65 5.64
CA LEU A 61 1.48 -14.44 5.62
C LEU A 61 0.76 -13.31 4.89
N ILE A 62 0.58 -12.20 5.60
CA ILE A 62 0.29 -10.91 4.95
C ILE A 62 1.59 -10.38 4.35
N ILE A 63 1.59 -10.13 3.04
CA ILE A 63 2.75 -9.65 2.28
C ILE A 63 2.39 -8.43 1.42
N ASP A 64 3.37 -7.59 1.11
CA ASP A 64 3.27 -6.55 0.09
C ASP A 64 3.61 -7.14 -1.30
N HIS A 65 3.02 -6.64 -2.38
CA HIS A 65 3.19 -7.23 -3.72
C HIS A 65 4.63 -7.25 -4.27
N PRO A 66 5.58 -6.36 -3.92
CA PRO A 66 6.98 -6.51 -4.30
C PRO A 66 7.61 -7.84 -3.92
N TRP A 67 7.12 -8.49 -2.86
CA TRP A 67 7.60 -9.77 -2.37
C TRP A 67 7.38 -10.93 -3.35
N VAL A 68 6.50 -10.81 -4.35
CA VAL A 68 6.23 -11.91 -5.29
C VAL A 68 7.44 -12.26 -6.16
N GLY A 69 8.39 -11.34 -6.34
CA GLY A 69 9.67 -11.65 -6.99
C GLY A 69 10.49 -12.66 -6.19
N CYS A 70 10.61 -12.43 -4.88
CA CYS A 70 11.25 -13.37 -3.96
C CYS A 70 10.47 -14.68 -3.88
N ALA A 71 9.14 -14.63 -3.84
CA ALA A 71 8.28 -15.82 -3.84
C ALA A 71 8.54 -16.70 -5.07
N ALA A 72 8.59 -16.10 -6.27
CA ALA A 72 8.88 -16.82 -7.51
C ALA A 72 10.30 -17.37 -7.57
N ALA A 73 11.29 -16.63 -7.06
CA ALA A 73 12.68 -17.07 -7.05
C ALA A 73 12.97 -18.21 -6.05
N THR A 74 12.26 -18.22 -4.92
CA THR A 74 12.57 -19.13 -3.79
C THR A 74 11.52 -20.21 -3.54
N ASN A 75 10.32 -20.08 -4.11
CA ASN A 75 9.16 -20.92 -3.83
C ASN A 75 8.81 -21.03 -2.34
N CYS A 76 9.06 -19.97 -1.55
CA CYS A 76 8.82 -19.99 -0.11
C CYS A 76 7.33 -19.97 0.28
N VAL A 77 6.45 -19.57 -0.64
CA VAL A 77 4.98 -19.61 -0.51
C VAL A 77 4.37 -20.41 -1.66
N LEU A 78 3.16 -20.92 -1.48
CA LEU A 78 2.48 -21.73 -2.48
C LEU A 78 2.05 -20.89 -3.70
N PRO A 79 2.23 -21.38 -4.93
CA PRO A 79 1.60 -20.83 -6.12
C PRO A 79 0.11 -21.16 -6.11
N LEU A 80 -0.73 -20.22 -5.64
CA LEU A 80 -2.13 -20.47 -5.29
C LEU A 80 -2.98 -20.92 -6.49
N ASP A 81 -2.59 -20.56 -7.71
CA ASP A 81 -3.22 -21.02 -8.96
C ASP A 81 -3.15 -22.54 -9.17
N GLN A 82 -2.21 -23.23 -8.52
CA GLN A 82 -2.11 -24.68 -8.60
C GLN A 82 -3.03 -25.41 -7.61
N TYR A 83 -3.61 -24.69 -6.65
CA TYR A 83 -4.38 -25.26 -5.54
C TYR A 83 -5.83 -24.75 -5.48
N LEU A 84 -6.10 -23.56 -6.02
CA LEU A 84 -7.42 -22.94 -6.01
C LEU A 84 -8.15 -23.14 -7.34
N ASP A 85 -9.47 -23.20 -7.26
CA ASP A 85 -10.31 -23.34 -8.45
C ASP A 85 -10.12 -22.17 -9.43
N ALA A 86 -10.03 -22.48 -10.72
CA ALA A 86 -9.87 -21.47 -11.76
C ALA A 86 -11.03 -20.44 -11.77
N SER A 87 -12.26 -20.87 -11.51
CA SER A 87 -13.43 -19.98 -11.43
C SER A 87 -13.36 -19.03 -10.24
N TYR A 88 -12.74 -19.44 -9.13
CA TYR A 88 -12.49 -18.56 -7.99
C TYR A 88 -11.49 -17.47 -8.37
N LEU A 89 -10.39 -17.83 -9.03
CA LEU A 89 -9.35 -16.88 -9.45
C LEU A 89 -9.86 -15.92 -10.53
N GLU A 90 -10.69 -16.41 -11.47
CA GLU A 90 -11.36 -15.57 -12.46
C GLU A 90 -12.28 -14.54 -11.78
N ASN A 91 -13.06 -14.95 -10.77
CA ASN A 91 -13.85 -14.01 -9.97
C ASN A 91 -12.97 -12.95 -9.27
N GLN A 92 -11.82 -13.34 -8.72
CA GLN A 92 -10.88 -12.38 -8.11
C GLN A 92 -10.29 -11.40 -9.14
N LEU A 93 -10.02 -11.85 -10.35
CA LEU A 93 -9.53 -11.02 -11.44
C LEU A 93 -10.59 -10.02 -11.91
N GLU A 94 -11.82 -10.49 -12.17
CA GLU A 94 -12.96 -9.66 -12.58
C GLU A 94 -13.34 -8.62 -11.53
N ASN A 95 -13.13 -8.95 -10.24
CA ASN A 95 -13.45 -8.10 -9.10
C ASN A 95 -12.21 -7.53 -8.41
N SER A 96 -11.11 -7.34 -9.16
CA SER A 96 -9.92 -6.67 -8.65
C SER A 96 -10.17 -5.17 -8.44
N VAL A 97 -9.73 -4.63 -7.31
CA VAL A 97 -9.70 -3.18 -7.08
C VAL A 97 -8.47 -2.59 -7.75
N GLY A 98 -8.65 -1.99 -8.94
CA GLY A 98 -7.52 -1.64 -9.80
C GLY A 98 -6.64 -2.87 -10.08
N ASN A 99 -5.33 -2.71 -10.01
CA ASN A 99 -4.38 -3.82 -10.23
C ASN A 99 -4.10 -4.66 -8.97
N SER A 100 -4.92 -4.61 -7.92
CA SER A 100 -4.61 -5.28 -6.64
C SER A 100 -4.42 -6.79 -6.79
N HIS A 101 -5.35 -7.51 -7.44
CA HIS A 101 -5.19 -8.96 -7.67
C HIS A 101 -3.99 -9.26 -8.59
N LEU A 102 -3.93 -8.55 -9.72
CA LEU A 102 -2.87 -8.66 -10.73
C LEU A 102 -1.46 -8.36 -10.19
N SER A 103 -1.36 -7.54 -9.13
CA SER A 103 -0.08 -7.21 -8.51
C SER A 103 0.60 -8.43 -7.90
N TYR A 104 -0.15 -9.47 -7.53
CA TYR A 104 0.38 -10.72 -7.00
C TYR A 104 0.56 -11.83 -8.05
N HIS A 105 0.14 -11.60 -9.31
CA HIS A 105 0.42 -12.50 -10.43
C HIS A 105 1.79 -12.18 -11.04
N TYR A 106 2.74 -13.11 -10.93
CA TYR A 106 4.12 -12.91 -11.38
C TYR A 106 4.75 -14.23 -11.86
N GLN A 107 5.44 -14.18 -12.99
CA GLN A 107 6.05 -15.35 -13.66
C GLN A 107 5.09 -16.54 -13.84
N GLY A 108 3.82 -16.26 -14.16
CA GLY A 108 2.80 -17.27 -14.48
C GLY A 108 2.08 -17.89 -13.28
N HIS A 109 2.38 -17.43 -12.06
CA HIS A 109 1.73 -17.91 -10.83
C HIS A 109 1.11 -16.78 -10.02
N GLN A 110 0.06 -17.13 -9.27
CA GLN A 110 -0.60 -16.26 -8.30
C GLN A 110 -0.02 -16.53 -6.91
N TRP A 111 0.83 -15.65 -6.40
CA TRP A 111 1.58 -15.90 -5.15
C TRP A 111 0.83 -15.49 -3.87
N ALA A 112 -0.22 -14.68 -3.99
CA ALA A 112 -1.08 -14.27 -2.88
C ALA A 112 -2.45 -13.83 -3.40
N LEU A 113 -3.47 -13.84 -2.54
CA LEU A 113 -4.77 -13.22 -2.84
C LEU A 113 -4.81 -11.81 -2.29
N ALA A 114 -5.26 -10.82 -3.08
CA ALA A 114 -5.37 -9.44 -2.62
C ALA A 114 -6.44 -9.32 -1.52
N ILE A 115 -6.00 -9.27 -0.27
CA ILE A 115 -6.89 -9.12 0.90
C ILE A 115 -7.14 -7.65 1.23
N ASP A 116 -6.21 -6.78 0.84
CA ASP A 116 -6.26 -5.34 1.09
C ASP A 116 -5.80 -4.56 -0.15
N ALA A 117 -6.47 -3.45 -0.45
CA ALA A 117 -6.15 -2.58 -1.57
C ALA A 117 -5.92 -1.13 -1.11
N ALA A 118 -4.82 -0.51 -1.52
CA ALA A 118 -4.46 0.85 -1.12
C ALA A 118 -3.80 1.63 -2.25
N THR A 119 -3.86 2.96 -2.16
CA THR A 119 -3.07 3.86 -2.99
C THR A 119 -2.89 5.19 -2.23
N PRO A 120 -1.83 5.97 -2.52
CA PRO A 120 -1.77 7.36 -2.07
C PRO A 120 -2.98 8.15 -2.56
N ALA A 121 -3.74 8.72 -1.64
CA ALA A 121 -4.95 9.50 -1.87
C ALA A 121 -4.88 10.82 -1.08
N ALA A 122 -5.74 11.78 -1.44
CA ALA A 122 -5.88 12.98 -0.64
C ALA A 122 -6.77 12.70 0.58
N SER A 123 -6.45 13.29 1.72
CA SER A 123 -7.30 13.32 2.91
C SER A 123 -7.46 14.75 3.45
N TYR A 124 -8.60 15.02 4.08
CA TYR A 124 -8.91 16.37 4.54
C TYR A 124 -9.88 16.41 5.72
N ARG A 125 -9.87 17.55 6.42
CA ARG A 125 -10.73 17.88 7.56
C ARG A 125 -11.93 18.71 7.13
N PRO A 126 -13.11 18.12 6.86
CA PRO A 126 -14.25 18.83 6.31
C PRO A 126 -14.77 19.96 7.22
N ASP A 127 -14.67 19.77 8.54
CA ASP A 127 -15.10 20.73 9.56
C ASP A 127 -14.25 22.01 9.55
N LEU A 128 -12.93 21.90 9.32
CA LEU A 128 -12.02 23.05 9.26
C LEU A 128 -12.25 23.89 8.00
N PHE A 129 -12.41 23.23 6.85
CA PHE A 129 -12.78 23.91 5.60
C PHE A 129 -14.14 24.62 5.72
N ALA A 130 -15.15 23.96 6.30
CA ALA A 130 -16.47 24.54 6.51
C ALA A 130 -16.42 25.76 7.45
N LYS A 131 -15.72 25.65 8.59
CA LYS A 131 -15.56 26.74 9.57
C LYS A 131 -14.84 27.96 8.98
N ALA A 132 -13.90 27.74 8.07
CA ALA A 132 -13.15 28.79 7.40
C ALA A 132 -13.84 29.34 6.14
N HIS A 133 -14.98 28.77 5.74
CA HIS A 133 -15.65 29.06 4.47
C HIS A 133 -14.72 28.93 3.26
N GLN A 134 -13.83 27.93 3.28
CA GLN A 134 -12.88 27.64 2.20
C GLN A 134 -13.26 26.34 1.48
N THR A 135 -12.95 26.26 0.20
CA THR A 135 -13.09 25.05 -0.60
C THR A 135 -11.81 24.20 -0.52
N ILE A 136 -11.97 22.89 -0.69
CA ILE A 136 -10.85 21.95 -0.79
C ILE A 136 -10.02 22.29 -2.05
N PRO A 137 -8.67 22.30 -1.98
CA PRO A 137 -7.85 22.57 -3.16
C PRO A 137 -8.08 21.51 -4.24
N ASN A 138 -8.18 21.95 -5.50
CA ASN A 138 -8.42 21.07 -6.66
C ASN A 138 -7.30 21.11 -7.71
N ASN A 139 -6.37 22.05 -7.58
CA ASN A 139 -5.21 22.22 -8.45
C ASN A 139 -3.94 22.46 -7.63
N TRP A 140 -2.80 22.46 -8.32
CA TRP A 140 -1.48 22.59 -7.72
C TRP A 140 -1.28 23.95 -7.04
N GLU A 141 -1.73 25.03 -7.67
CA GLU A 141 -1.58 26.39 -7.15
C GLU A 141 -2.32 26.57 -5.82
N ALA A 142 -3.58 26.11 -5.74
CA ALA A 142 -4.36 26.14 -4.52
C ALA A 142 -3.76 25.27 -3.41
N LEU A 143 -3.15 24.13 -3.78
CA LEU A 143 -2.41 23.30 -2.82
C LEU A 143 -1.19 24.03 -2.27
N LEU A 144 -0.40 24.69 -3.13
CA LEU A 144 0.77 25.48 -2.70
C LEU A 144 0.37 26.64 -1.80
N ASP A 145 -0.73 27.33 -2.08
CA ASP A 145 -1.22 28.42 -1.24
C ASP A 145 -1.68 27.92 0.15
N LEU A 146 -2.33 26.75 0.19
CA LEU A 146 -2.68 26.10 1.45
C LEU A 146 -1.44 25.63 2.23
N ALA A 147 -0.39 25.18 1.52
CA ALA A 147 0.87 24.79 2.12
C ALA A 147 1.63 26.00 2.70
N LYS A 148 1.69 27.12 1.99
CA LYS A 148 2.25 28.40 2.50
C LYS A 148 1.52 28.89 3.76
N ALA A 149 0.23 28.60 3.88
CA ALA A 149 -0.56 28.91 5.08
C ALA A 149 -0.31 27.93 6.25
N GLY A 150 0.58 26.95 6.08
CA GLY A 150 0.93 25.95 7.09
C GLY A 150 -0.18 24.93 7.36
N LYS A 151 -1.11 24.73 6.42
CA LYS A 151 -2.30 23.86 6.59
C LYS A 151 -2.18 22.51 5.90
N VAL A 152 -1.03 22.22 5.29
CA VAL A 152 -0.77 20.97 4.58
C VAL A 152 0.15 20.06 5.40
N ALA A 153 -0.20 18.78 5.47
CA ALA A 153 0.61 17.72 6.07
C ALA A 153 0.85 16.63 5.02
N ILE A 154 2.09 16.19 4.83
CA ILE A 154 2.43 15.13 3.86
C ILE A 154 3.42 14.17 4.51
N PRO A 155 3.22 12.85 4.47
CA PRO A 155 4.24 11.94 4.95
C PRO A 155 5.47 12.01 4.04
N ALA A 156 6.65 12.05 4.64
CA ALA A 156 7.90 12.30 3.92
C ALA A 156 9.05 11.41 4.43
N ILE A 157 8.74 10.23 4.98
CA ILE A 157 9.77 9.20 5.18
C ILE A 157 10.27 8.68 3.82
N PRO A 158 11.47 8.07 3.76
CA PRO A 158 12.11 7.71 2.49
C PRO A 158 11.21 6.95 1.50
N ILE A 159 10.50 5.94 1.97
CA ILE A 159 9.64 5.12 1.09
C ILE A 159 8.49 5.94 0.48
N ASP A 160 7.84 6.82 1.25
CA ASP A 160 6.75 7.66 0.73
C ASP A 160 7.28 8.67 -0.31
N CYS A 161 8.46 9.24 -0.07
CA CYS A 161 9.13 10.10 -1.06
C CYS A 161 9.40 9.34 -2.37
N LEU A 162 9.86 8.09 -2.30
CA LEU A 162 10.09 7.26 -3.49
C LEU A 162 8.79 6.97 -4.27
N MET A 163 7.71 6.62 -3.57
CA MET A 163 6.40 6.35 -4.20
C MET A 163 5.86 7.58 -4.92
N ASN A 164 5.99 8.75 -4.29
CA ASN A 164 5.60 10.01 -4.89
C ASN A 164 6.49 10.35 -6.08
N PHE A 165 7.80 10.10 -6.00
CA PHE A 165 8.72 10.29 -7.12
C PHE A 165 8.31 9.51 -8.37
N TYR A 166 7.87 8.25 -8.25
CA TYR A 166 7.33 7.51 -9.40
C TYR A 166 6.09 8.18 -10.00
N SER A 167 5.20 8.66 -9.12
CA SER A 167 3.96 9.34 -9.53
C SER A 167 4.27 10.63 -10.31
N PHE A 168 5.28 11.39 -9.86
CA PHE A 168 5.74 12.60 -10.54
C PHE A 168 6.54 12.32 -11.83
N CYS A 169 7.28 11.22 -11.93
CA CYS A 169 7.87 10.78 -13.20
C CYS A 169 6.79 10.53 -14.26
N ILE A 170 5.73 9.80 -13.87
CA ILE A 170 4.61 9.48 -14.75
C ILE A 170 3.84 10.74 -15.14
N LEU A 171 3.66 11.68 -14.20
CA LEU A 171 3.08 12.99 -14.48
C LEU A 171 3.86 13.72 -15.59
N HIS A 172 5.19 13.69 -15.53
CA HIS A 172 6.08 14.30 -16.54
C HIS A 172 6.23 13.44 -17.81
N GLY A 173 5.49 12.35 -17.94
CA GLY A 173 5.28 11.64 -19.20
C GLY A 173 6.09 10.36 -19.38
N LYS A 174 6.83 9.89 -18.37
CA LYS A 174 7.56 8.61 -18.46
C LYS A 174 7.39 7.72 -17.24
N TYR A 175 7.21 6.43 -17.50
CA TYR A 175 7.23 5.42 -16.46
C TYR A 175 8.68 5.13 -16.03
N PRO A 176 8.96 5.02 -14.73
CA PRO A 176 10.25 4.52 -14.27
C PRO A 176 10.41 3.03 -14.59
N PHE A 177 11.65 2.52 -14.58
CA PHE A 177 11.98 1.10 -14.83
C PHE A 177 11.62 0.59 -16.24
N THR A 178 11.68 1.44 -17.25
CA THR A 178 11.41 1.03 -18.65
C THR A 178 12.57 0.30 -19.32
N ASN A 179 13.76 0.29 -18.70
CA ASN A 179 14.91 -0.50 -19.11
C ASN A 179 15.78 -0.88 -17.90
N GLN A 180 16.80 -1.70 -18.11
CA GLN A 180 17.69 -2.22 -17.05
C GLN A 180 18.94 -1.37 -16.80
N SER A 181 19.14 -0.26 -17.53
CA SER A 181 20.34 0.59 -17.37
C SER A 181 20.14 1.79 -16.45
N ILE A 182 18.95 2.40 -16.49
CA ILE A 182 18.62 3.59 -15.70
C ILE A 182 17.20 3.47 -15.17
N LEU A 183 16.96 4.03 -13.99
CA LEU A 183 15.64 4.14 -13.40
C LEU A 183 14.73 5.01 -14.27
N ILE A 184 15.24 6.17 -14.66
CA ILE A 184 14.60 7.21 -15.46
C ILE A 184 15.69 8.11 -16.05
N ASP A 185 15.43 8.80 -17.16
CA ASP A 185 16.38 9.78 -17.68
C ASP A 185 16.46 11.05 -16.81
N ASN A 186 17.61 11.73 -16.89
CA ASN A 186 17.88 12.90 -16.07
C ASN A 186 16.88 14.04 -16.28
N GLU A 187 16.38 14.25 -17.50
CA GLU A 187 15.44 15.34 -17.77
C GLU A 187 14.13 15.14 -17.00
N ILE A 188 13.51 13.96 -17.13
CA ILE A 188 12.26 13.64 -16.43
C ILE A 188 12.49 13.49 -14.93
N GLY A 189 13.57 12.83 -14.53
CA GLY A 189 13.92 12.66 -13.12
C GLY A 189 14.09 13.99 -12.39
N CYS A 190 14.81 14.94 -12.99
CA CYS A 190 14.98 16.27 -12.42
C CYS A 190 13.66 17.04 -12.37
N LYS A 191 12.85 17.01 -13.44
CA LYS A 191 11.52 17.64 -13.45
C LYS A 191 10.63 17.11 -12.32
N ALA A 192 10.59 15.79 -12.12
CA ALA A 192 9.82 15.17 -11.05
C ALA A 192 10.29 15.62 -9.66
N LEU A 193 11.60 15.56 -9.42
CA LEU A 193 12.21 16.01 -8.17
C LEU A 193 11.91 17.48 -7.88
N GLU A 194 12.12 18.38 -8.85
CA GLU A 194 11.87 19.82 -8.67
C GLU A 194 10.39 20.13 -8.43
N THR A 195 9.45 19.46 -9.12
CA THR A 195 8.02 19.60 -8.82
C THR A 195 7.69 19.16 -7.39
N MET A 196 8.27 18.04 -6.92
CA MET A 196 8.08 17.63 -5.52
C MET A 196 8.66 18.68 -4.57
N LYS A 197 9.86 19.19 -4.82
CA LYS A 197 10.53 20.17 -3.96
C LYS A 197 9.76 21.48 -3.81
N GLU A 198 9.07 21.92 -4.85
CA GLU A 198 8.19 23.10 -4.80
C GLU A 198 7.17 23.00 -3.65
N LEU A 199 6.55 21.82 -3.47
CA LEU A 199 5.60 21.58 -2.38
C LEU A 199 6.29 21.23 -1.05
N TYR A 200 7.26 20.31 -1.08
CA TYR A 200 7.89 19.79 0.14
C TYR A 200 8.72 20.85 0.89
N SER A 201 9.25 21.86 0.18
CA SER A 201 9.96 23.00 0.80
C SER A 201 9.06 23.91 1.64
N LEU A 202 7.74 23.79 1.51
CA LEU A 202 6.74 24.57 2.26
C LEU A 202 6.27 23.85 3.54
N LEU A 203 6.68 22.60 3.74
CA LEU A 203 6.21 21.77 4.85
C LEU A 203 7.02 22.00 6.12
N ASP A 204 6.40 21.74 7.27
CA ASP A 204 7.13 21.62 8.54
C ASP A 204 8.13 20.43 8.43
N PRO A 205 9.43 20.65 8.72
CA PRO A 205 10.45 19.60 8.66
C PRO A 205 10.13 18.33 9.45
N ARG A 206 9.25 18.38 10.47
CA ARG A 206 8.81 17.20 11.22
C ARG A 206 8.26 16.09 10.32
N PHE A 207 7.66 16.45 9.18
CA PHE A 207 7.00 15.51 8.29
C PHE A 207 7.95 14.51 7.63
N PHE A 208 9.24 14.84 7.55
CA PHE A 208 10.31 13.93 7.11
C PHE A 208 10.57 12.76 8.07
N GLN A 209 9.87 12.73 9.22
CA GLN A 209 9.87 11.63 10.18
C GLN A 209 8.47 10.98 10.30
N CYS A 210 7.48 11.45 9.55
CA CYS A 210 6.10 10.98 9.63
C CYS A 210 5.77 10.06 8.46
N ASN A 211 5.27 8.86 8.78
CA ASN A 211 4.61 7.98 7.83
C ASN A 211 3.12 8.38 7.67
N PRO A 212 2.36 7.74 6.76
CA PRO A 212 0.97 8.08 6.51
C PRO A 212 0.06 7.97 7.75
N ILE A 213 0.33 7.01 8.65
CA ILE A 213 -0.41 6.84 9.90
C ILE A 213 -0.15 8.03 10.83
N ALA A 214 1.11 8.42 11.01
CA ALA A 214 1.48 9.56 11.84
C ALA A 214 0.84 10.87 11.35
N VAL A 215 0.75 11.06 10.03
CA VAL A 215 0.05 12.21 9.44
C VAL A 215 -1.45 12.14 9.68
N ALA A 216 -2.08 10.97 9.50
CA ALA A 216 -3.51 10.80 9.75
C ALA A 216 -3.86 11.00 11.23
N GLU A 217 -3.05 10.48 12.17
CA GLU A 217 -3.16 10.73 13.60
C GLU A 217 -3.08 12.24 13.90
N LEU A 218 -2.08 12.93 13.36
CA LEU A 218 -1.92 14.36 13.58
C LEU A 218 -3.11 15.18 13.07
N MET A 219 -3.57 14.90 11.85
CA MET A 219 -4.72 15.59 11.24
C MET A 219 -6.04 15.27 11.96
N SER A 220 -6.15 14.09 12.55
CA SER A 220 -7.36 13.61 13.23
C SER A 220 -7.41 13.93 14.74
N SER A 221 -6.32 14.48 15.30
CA SER A 221 -6.20 14.86 16.72
C SER A 221 -5.95 16.34 16.97
N THR A 222 -5.57 17.11 15.94
CA THR A 222 -5.29 18.55 16.04
C THR A 222 -6.13 19.36 15.05
N ASN A 223 -6.06 20.70 15.10
CA ASN A 223 -6.71 21.58 14.11
C ASN A 223 -5.70 22.34 13.23
N ASP A 224 -4.43 21.95 13.31
CA ASP A 224 -3.32 22.67 12.67
C ASP A 224 -3.26 22.39 11.17
N TYR A 225 -3.54 21.15 10.78
CA TYR A 225 -3.41 20.65 9.41
C TYR A 225 -4.77 20.21 8.85
N TRP A 226 -5.09 20.72 7.66
CA TRP A 226 -6.42 20.60 7.06
C TRP A 226 -6.44 19.60 5.91
N TYR A 227 -5.31 19.42 5.24
CA TYR A 227 -5.23 18.69 3.98
C TYR A 227 -3.92 17.91 3.86
N CYS A 228 -4.00 16.68 3.39
CA CYS A 228 -2.88 15.88 2.92
C CYS A 228 -3.16 15.52 1.45
N PRO A 229 -2.29 15.90 0.50
CA PRO A 229 -2.56 15.78 -0.94
C PRO A 229 -2.40 14.35 -1.47
N PHE A 230 -1.50 13.57 -0.88
CA PHE A 230 -1.23 12.20 -1.26
C PHE A 230 -0.52 11.46 -0.12
N ALA A 231 -1.19 10.46 0.45
CA ALA A 231 -0.64 9.52 1.41
C ALA A 231 -1.41 8.21 1.29
N TYR A 232 -0.77 7.06 1.53
CA TYR A 232 -1.51 5.79 1.53
C TYR A 232 -2.72 5.89 2.46
N GLY A 233 -3.91 5.72 1.89
CA GLY A 233 -5.17 5.97 2.60
C GLY A 233 -5.49 4.88 3.61
N TYR A 234 -6.12 5.27 4.73
CA TYR A 234 -6.57 4.39 5.80
C TYR A 234 -8.04 4.65 6.06
N SER A 235 -8.92 3.78 5.55
CA SER A 235 -10.38 3.93 5.69
C SER A 235 -10.85 4.08 7.14
N ASN A 236 -10.05 3.62 8.12
CA ASN A 236 -10.32 3.71 9.54
C ASN A 236 -10.56 5.15 10.00
N TYR A 237 -9.77 6.13 9.55
CA TYR A 237 -9.94 7.55 9.93
C TYR A 237 -11.18 8.21 9.31
N ALA A 238 -11.84 7.53 8.38
CA ALA A 238 -13.13 7.94 7.80
C ALA A 238 -14.33 7.29 8.51
N ARG A 239 -14.11 6.56 9.60
CA ARG A 239 -15.16 5.91 10.39
C ARG A 239 -15.49 6.74 11.62
N ASP A 240 -16.77 6.85 11.90
CA ASP A 240 -17.25 7.56 13.08
C ASP A 240 -16.71 6.89 14.36
N GLY A 241 -16.13 7.70 15.25
CA GLY A 241 -15.60 7.25 16.53
C GLY A 241 -14.22 6.56 16.50
N TYR A 242 -13.58 6.40 15.33
CA TYR A 242 -12.22 5.84 15.28
C TYR A 242 -11.15 6.83 15.80
N ALA A 243 -11.28 8.10 15.43
CA ALA A 243 -10.41 9.19 15.86
C ALA A 243 -11.24 10.39 16.34
N GLN A 244 -10.59 11.34 17.02
CA GLN A 244 -11.28 12.52 17.57
C GLN A 244 -11.95 13.37 16.49
N TYR A 245 -11.27 13.54 15.35
CA TYR A 245 -11.81 14.24 14.19
C TYR A 245 -11.75 13.38 12.94
N LEU A 246 -12.87 13.35 12.23
CA LEU A 246 -13.04 12.54 11.03
C LEU A 246 -12.22 13.09 9.85
N LEU A 247 -11.52 12.20 9.15
CA LEU A 247 -10.91 12.51 7.86
C LEU A 247 -11.83 12.02 6.73
N ARG A 248 -12.00 12.86 5.70
CA ARG A 248 -12.56 12.43 4.41
C ARG A 248 -11.45 12.24 3.40
N TYR A 249 -11.67 11.34 2.45
CA TYR A 249 -10.69 11.01 1.42
C TYR A 249 -11.25 11.29 0.02
N THR A 250 -10.36 11.63 -0.90
CA THR A 250 -10.71 11.92 -2.30
C THR A 250 -9.50 11.71 -3.21
N GLY A 251 -9.70 11.93 -4.51
CA GLY A 251 -8.61 11.93 -5.49
C GLY A 251 -7.59 13.05 -5.23
N THR A 252 -6.44 12.96 -5.89
CA THR A 252 -5.40 13.98 -5.81
C THR A 252 -5.84 15.30 -6.45
N VAL A 253 -5.15 16.40 -6.15
CA VAL A 253 -5.27 17.62 -6.95
C VAL A 253 -4.80 17.38 -8.39
N SER A 254 -5.27 18.22 -9.32
CA SER A 254 -4.69 18.27 -10.66
C SER A 254 -3.32 18.96 -10.62
N VAL A 255 -2.31 18.32 -11.21
CA VAL A 255 -0.95 18.85 -11.35
C VAL A 255 -0.65 18.92 -12.85
N LEU A 256 -0.21 20.08 -13.36
CA LEU A 256 0.01 20.29 -14.80
C LEU A 256 -1.20 19.92 -15.69
N GLY A 257 -2.42 20.11 -15.18
CA GLY A 257 -3.66 19.74 -15.89
C GLY A 257 -4.02 18.25 -15.84
N HIS A 258 -3.26 17.42 -15.13
CA HIS A 258 -3.47 15.99 -15.03
C HIS A 258 -3.67 15.54 -13.58
N GLN A 259 -4.50 14.51 -13.39
CA GLN A 259 -4.57 13.80 -12.12
C GLN A 259 -3.30 12.97 -11.90
N LEU A 260 -2.80 12.84 -10.66
CA LEU A 260 -1.58 12.06 -10.38
C LEU A 260 -1.84 10.57 -10.43
N ARG A 261 -1.03 9.81 -11.17
CA ARG A 261 -1.08 8.35 -11.14
C ARG A 261 -0.27 7.86 -9.94
N THR A 262 -0.93 7.50 -8.86
CA THR A 262 -0.29 7.07 -7.61
C THR A 262 -0.03 5.56 -7.59
N THR A 263 0.91 5.12 -6.76
CA THR A 263 1.31 3.71 -6.67
C THR A 263 0.24 2.84 -6.03
N ILE A 264 -0.04 1.68 -6.62
CA ILE A 264 -0.84 0.65 -5.98
C ILE A 264 -0.05 0.10 -4.79
N GLY A 265 -0.72 -0.06 -3.66
CA GLY A 265 -0.26 -0.77 -2.48
C GLY A 265 -1.40 -1.61 -1.93
N GLY A 266 -1.39 -1.80 -0.62
CA GLY A 266 -2.23 -2.80 0.05
C GLY A 266 -1.46 -4.09 0.26
N THR A 267 -2.16 -5.16 0.64
CA THR A 267 -1.51 -6.40 1.06
C THR A 267 -2.22 -7.63 0.51
N GLY A 268 -1.46 -8.71 0.37
CA GLY A 268 -1.90 -10.02 -0.09
C GLY A 268 -1.81 -11.02 1.04
N LEU A 269 -2.74 -11.98 1.06
CA LEU A 269 -2.68 -13.16 1.92
C LEU A 269 -2.09 -14.32 1.14
N SER A 270 -0.95 -14.83 1.61
CA SER A 270 -0.23 -15.96 1.03
C SER A 270 -0.18 -17.14 2.02
N VAL A 271 0.04 -18.34 1.48
CA VAL A 271 0.18 -19.57 2.27
C VAL A 271 1.63 -20.04 2.17
N SER A 272 2.26 -20.33 3.30
CA SER A 272 3.62 -20.85 3.35
C SER A 272 3.73 -22.21 2.64
N ALA A 273 4.79 -22.38 1.84
CA ALA A 273 5.13 -23.69 1.27
C ALA A 273 5.59 -24.70 2.34
N HIS A 274 5.94 -24.23 3.54
CA HIS A 274 6.36 -25.05 4.68
C HIS A 274 5.21 -25.35 5.66
N SER A 275 3.97 -24.92 5.37
CA SER A 275 2.83 -25.22 6.23
C SER A 275 2.65 -26.72 6.40
N LYS A 276 2.40 -27.16 7.64
CA LYS A 276 2.04 -28.56 7.93
C LYS A 276 0.58 -28.89 7.60
N TYR A 277 -0.22 -27.86 7.32
CA TYR A 277 -1.66 -27.96 7.08
C TYR A 277 -2.09 -27.11 5.87
N PRO A 278 -1.48 -27.30 4.68
CA PRO A 278 -1.67 -26.42 3.53
C PRO A 278 -3.14 -26.36 3.08
N GLU A 279 -3.87 -27.48 3.11
CA GLU A 279 -5.30 -27.52 2.74
C GLU A 279 -6.16 -26.63 3.65
N LEU A 280 -5.91 -26.64 4.96
CA LEU A 280 -6.65 -25.80 5.92
C LEU A 280 -6.28 -24.32 5.77
N ALA A 281 -4.99 -24.03 5.52
CA ALA A 281 -4.51 -22.67 5.28
C ALA A 281 -5.08 -22.08 3.98
N LEU A 282 -5.16 -22.89 2.91
CA LEU A 282 -5.78 -22.52 1.64
C LEU A 282 -7.29 -22.28 1.80
N ALA A 283 -8.00 -23.16 2.51
CA ALA A 283 -9.43 -23.01 2.77
C ALA A 283 -9.75 -21.70 3.51
N PHE A 284 -8.99 -21.39 4.57
CA PHE A 284 -9.13 -20.10 5.26
C PHE A 284 -8.80 -18.92 4.33
N THR A 285 -7.73 -19.02 3.56
CA THR A 285 -7.29 -17.95 2.64
C THR A 285 -8.35 -17.64 1.58
N GLN A 286 -8.91 -18.67 0.94
CA GLN A 286 -10.00 -18.54 -0.04
C GLN A 286 -11.24 -17.90 0.58
N MET A 287 -11.61 -18.30 1.80
CA MET A 287 -12.77 -17.76 2.51
C MET A 287 -12.55 -16.29 2.93
N ALA A 288 -11.37 -15.98 3.47
CA ALA A 288 -11.00 -14.64 3.94
C ALA A 288 -11.02 -13.58 2.83
N VAL A 289 -10.67 -13.98 1.60
CA VAL A 289 -10.62 -13.09 0.44
C VAL A 289 -11.85 -13.24 -0.47
N SER A 290 -12.86 -14.01 -0.04
CA SER A 290 -14.13 -14.12 -0.76
C SER A 290 -14.92 -12.82 -0.76
N GLU A 291 -15.76 -12.62 -1.79
CA GLU A 291 -16.69 -11.49 -1.88
C GLU A 291 -17.49 -11.26 -0.58
N ALA A 292 -18.04 -12.35 -0.03
CA ALA A 292 -18.91 -12.31 1.14
C ALA A 292 -18.18 -11.80 2.40
N TRP A 293 -16.94 -12.25 2.62
CA TRP A 293 -16.18 -11.84 3.81
C TRP A 293 -15.57 -10.46 3.63
N GLN A 294 -15.05 -10.16 2.44
CA GLN A 294 -14.50 -8.85 2.09
C GLN A 294 -15.55 -7.74 2.15
N SER A 295 -16.78 -8.00 1.67
CA SER A 295 -17.90 -7.05 1.71
C SER A 295 -18.68 -7.06 3.03
N GLY A 296 -18.36 -7.99 3.93
CA GLY A 296 -19.02 -8.18 5.22
C GLY A 296 -18.04 -8.02 6.37
N ILE A 297 -17.70 -9.13 7.02
CA ILE A 297 -16.95 -9.14 8.29
C ILE A 297 -15.61 -8.38 8.20
N TYR A 298 -14.89 -8.46 7.08
CA TYR A 298 -13.60 -7.80 6.90
C TYR A 298 -13.75 -6.27 6.96
N VAL A 299 -14.62 -5.69 6.13
CA VAL A 299 -14.84 -4.23 6.11
C VAL A 299 -15.54 -3.72 7.37
N GLN A 300 -16.43 -4.52 7.98
CA GLN A 300 -17.10 -4.15 9.23
C GLN A 300 -16.12 -4.01 10.41
N HIS A 301 -15.02 -4.77 10.39
CA HIS A 301 -14.01 -4.76 11.45
C HIS A 301 -12.75 -3.98 11.09
N GLY A 302 -12.90 -2.94 10.27
CA GLY A 302 -11.84 -1.96 9.99
C GLY A 302 -10.90 -2.31 8.83
N GLY A 303 -11.13 -3.42 8.13
CA GLY A 303 -10.39 -3.78 6.93
C GLY A 303 -10.65 -2.83 5.75
N GLN A 304 -9.69 -2.78 4.83
CA GLN A 304 -9.77 -2.03 3.58
C GLN A 304 -9.70 -3.02 2.40
N PRO A 305 -10.86 -3.55 1.95
CA PRO A 305 -10.95 -4.79 1.17
C PRO A 305 -10.13 -4.82 -0.12
N GLY A 306 -9.66 -6.00 -0.52
CA GLY A 306 -9.06 -6.23 -1.84
C GLY A 306 -10.08 -6.56 -2.96
N HIS A 307 -11.35 -6.81 -2.59
CA HIS A 307 -12.41 -7.21 -3.51
C HIS A 307 -13.34 -6.03 -3.88
N LEU A 308 -13.59 -5.84 -5.18
CA LEU A 308 -14.32 -4.69 -5.74
C LEU A 308 -15.77 -4.58 -5.25
N ALA A 309 -16.44 -5.70 -5.03
CA ALA A 309 -17.81 -5.70 -4.50
C ALA A 309 -17.93 -4.90 -3.19
N ALA A 310 -16.92 -4.99 -2.31
CA ALA A 310 -16.91 -4.26 -1.05
C ALA A 310 -16.74 -2.75 -1.26
N TRP A 311 -16.02 -2.33 -2.30
CA TRP A 311 -15.85 -0.92 -2.64
C TRP A 311 -17.12 -0.29 -3.21
N LYS A 312 -17.97 -1.10 -3.86
CA LYS A 312 -19.28 -0.70 -4.40
C LYS A 312 -20.43 -0.89 -3.41
N ASN A 313 -20.18 -1.52 -2.26
CA ASN A 313 -21.21 -1.84 -1.27
C ASN A 313 -21.66 -0.57 -0.50
N ASP A 314 -22.97 -0.36 -0.39
CA ASP A 314 -23.52 0.84 0.26
C ASP A 314 -23.33 0.84 1.79
N ILE A 315 -23.37 -0.32 2.45
CA ILE A 315 -23.10 -0.41 3.88
C ILE A 315 -21.62 -0.09 4.15
N ALA A 316 -20.71 -0.65 3.36
CA ALA A 316 -19.28 -0.34 3.47
C ALA A 316 -19.01 1.16 3.34
N ASN A 317 -19.61 1.81 2.35
CA ASN A 317 -19.44 3.25 2.14
C ASN A 317 -20.15 4.10 3.22
N THR A 318 -21.29 3.65 3.75
CA THR A 318 -21.92 4.30 4.91
C THR A 318 -20.99 4.25 6.13
N LEU A 319 -20.37 3.08 6.39
CA LEU A 319 -19.45 2.90 7.52
C LEU A 319 -18.18 3.75 7.41
N THR A 320 -17.75 4.09 6.19
CA THR A 320 -16.47 4.77 5.93
C THR A 320 -16.65 6.15 5.31
N ASN A 321 -17.82 6.77 5.43
CA ASN A 321 -18.10 8.10 4.86
C ASN A 321 -17.69 8.22 3.38
N ASP A 322 -18.10 7.25 2.56
CA ASP A 322 -17.82 7.11 1.13
C ASP A 322 -16.34 6.93 0.73
N TYR A 323 -15.43 6.62 1.67
CA TYR A 323 -14.01 6.37 1.39
C TYR A 323 -13.78 5.53 0.12
N PHE A 324 -14.43 4.37 0.01
CA PHE A 324 -14.19 3.46 -1.10
C PHE A 324 -14.65 4.03 -2.44
N LYS A 325 -15.88 4.59 -2.49
CA LYS A 325 -16.40 5.27 -3.69
C LYS A 325 -15.49 6.41 -4.14
N GLN A 326 -14.97 7.21 -3.21
CA GLN A 326 -14.13 8.36 -3.51
C GLN A 326 -12.71 8.00 -3.96
N VAL A 327 -12.15 6.89 -3.46
CA VAL A 327 -10.77 6.47 -3.74
C VAL A 327 -10.70 5.49 -4.92
N LEU A 328 -11.79 4.81 -5.27
CA LEU A 328 -11.82 3.80 -6.35
C LEU A 328 -11.24 4.31 -7.69
N PRO A 329 -11.60 5.52 -8.19
CA PRO A 329 -11.04 6.01 -9.46
C PRO A 329 -9.52 6.15 -9.42
N LEU A 330 -8.94 6.38 -8.23
CA LEU A 330 -7.50 6.49 -8.03
C LEU A 330 -6.81 5.12 -8.05
N MET A 331 -7.47 4.09 -7.51
CA MET A 331 -7.02 2.69 -7.61
C MET A 331 -7.04 2.19 -9.06
N GLU A 332 -8.10 2.48 -9.82
CA GLU A 332 -8.28 1.98 -11.21
C GLU A 332 -7.17 2.42 -12.16
N ARG A 333 -6.58 3.59 -11.89
CA ARG A 333 -5.51 4.18 -12.69
C ARG A 333 -4.12 3.99 -12.11
N GLY A 334 -3.99 3.38 -10.94
CA GLY A 334 -2.74 3.34 -10.18
C GLY A 334 -1.60 2.61 -10.89
N TYR A 335 -0.37 2.88 -10.44
CA TYR A 335 0.86 2.30 -10.97
C TYR A 335 1.33 1.12 -10.11
N THR A 336 1.47 -0.06 -10.70
CA THR A 336 2.05 -1.23 -10.02
C THR A 336 3.57 -1.10 -10.01
N ARG A 337 4.19 -1.28 -8.84
CA ARG A 337 5.64 -1.22 -8.70
C ARG A 337 6.32 -2.41 -9.38
N PRO A 338 7.65 -2.32 -9.66
CA PRO A 338 8.42 -3.50 -10.05
C PRO A 338 8.33 -4.61 -9.00
N ARG A 339 8.50 -5.85 -9.48
CA ARG A 339 8.32 -7.08 -8.68
C ARG A 339 9.41 -8.11 -8.95
N TYR A 340 10.53 -7.70 -9.54
CA TYR A 340 11.68 -8.60 -9.73
C TYR A 340 12.36 -8.88 -8.39
N ASN A 341 13.00 -10.03 -8.26
CA ASN A 341 13.74 -10.38 -7.05
C ASN A 341 14.96 -9.46 -6.92
N GLY A 342 15.02 -8.68 -5.83
CA GLY A 342 15.97 -7.59 -5.66
C GLY A 342 15.34 -6.20 -5.65
N TYR A 343 14.11 -6.03 -6.16
CA TYR A 343 13.44 -4.72 -6.13
C TYR A 343 13.23 -4.19 -4.71
N LEU A 344 13.01 -5.06 -3.72
CA LEU A 344 12.90 -4.65 -2.32
C LEU A 344 14.17 -3.96 -1.82
N TYR A 345 15.35 -4.48 -2.18
CA TYR A 345 16.61 -3.77 -1.90
C TYR A 345 16.61 -2.36 -2.50
N PHE A 346 16.21 -2.21 -3.76
CA PHE A 346 16.09 -0.87 -4.36
C PHE A 346 15.12 0.00 -3.57
N GLN A 347 13.93 -0.50 -3.27
CA GLN A 347 12.86 0.23 -2.60
C GLN A 347 13.27 0.74 -1.22
N ASP A 348 13.96 -0.09 -0.44
CA ASP A 348 14.34 0.23 0.95
C ASP A 348 15.43 1.32 1.01
N HIS A 349 16.22 1.47 -0.05
CA HIS A 349 17.36 2.39 -0.09
C HIS A 349 17.13 3.63 -0.96
N ALA A 350 16.39 3.51 -2.07
CA ALA A 350 16.24 4.57 -3.08
C ALA A 350 15.36 5.75 -2.61
N GLY A 351 14.61 5.58 -1.52
CA GLY A 351 13.90 6.68 -0.88
C GLY A 351 14.82 7.70 -0.21
N ALA A 352 15.98 7.28 0.28
CA ALA A 352 16.89 8.15 1.04
C ALA A 352 17.51 9.26 0.16
N PRO A 353 18.00 8.99 -1.07
CA PRO A 353 18.44 10.04 -1.99
C PRO A 353 17.33 11.05 -2.33
N VAL A 354 16.10 10.58 -2.60
CA VAL A 354 14.96 11.47 -2.87
C VAL A 354 14.70 12.37 -1.66
N GLN A 355 14.63 11.80 -0.46
CA GLN A 355 14.42 12.55 0.77
C GLN A 355 15.54 13.58 1.01
N ALA A 356 16.80 13.20 0.80
CA ALA A 356 17.95 14.08 0.96
C ALA A 356 17.87 15.29 0.01
N PHE A 357 17.48 15.08 -1.25
CA PHE A 357 17.24 16.17 -2.20
C PHE A 357 16.11 17.10 -1.74
N LEU A 358 14.97 16.56 -1.30
CA LEU A 358 13.83 17.36 -0.81
C LEU A 358 14.19 18.18 0.43
N MET A 359 15.10 17.69 1.27
CA MET A 359 15.67 18.41 2.41
C MET A 359 16.79 19.40 2.03
N GLY A 360 17.12 19.54 0.75
CA GLY A 360 18.17 20.44 0.26
C GLY A 360 19.60 19.99 0.54
N LYS A 361 19.83 18.70 0.82
CA LYS A 361 21.15 18.17 1.18
C LYS A 361 22.02 17.79 -0.03
N ILE A 362 21.40 17.44 -1.16
CA ILE A 362 22.08 17.04 -2.40
C ILE A 362 21.37 17.62 -3.62
N SER A 363 22.02 17.61 -4.79
CA SER A 363 21.39 18.05 -6.04
C SER A 363 20.44 17.00 -6.62
N ALA A 364 19.58 17.41 -7.55
CA ALA A 364 18.67 16.48 -8.24
C ALA A 364 19.44 15.42 -9.04
N LEU A 365 20.56 15.80 -9.66
CA LEU A 365 21.41 14.88 -10.42
C LEU A 365 22.09 13.86 -9.51
N ASP A 366 22.64 14.31 -8.37
CA ASP A 366 23.26 13.39 -7.41
C ASP A 366 22.25 12.38 -6.85
N ALA A 367 21.01 12.82 -6.61
CA ALA A 367 19.94 11.92 -6.16
C ALA A 367 19.61 10.86 -7.21
N LEU A 368 19.54 11.24 -8.49
CA LEU A 368 19.30 10.32 -9.60
C LEU A 368 20.46 9.36 -9.82
N GLU A 369 21.70 9.82 -9.70
CA GLU A 369 22.90 8.98 -9.80
C GLU A 369 22.91 7.91 -8.71
N GLN A 370 22.69 8.30 -7.44
CA GLN A 370 22.59 7.35 -6.33
C GLN A 370 21.44 6.35 -6.53
N MET A 371 20.27 6.80 -7.00
CA MET A 371 19.19 5.87 -7.32
C MET A 371 19.57 4.92 -8.47
N ASN A 372 20.27 5.39 -9.51
CA ASN A 372 20.70 4.50 -10.60
C ASN A 372 21.73 3.47 -10.12
N GLU A 373 22.66 3.82 -9.23
CA GLU A 373 23.59 2.86 -8.60
C GLU A 373 22.85 1.78 -7.80
N LEU A 374 21.87 2.20 -6.99
CA LEU A 374 21.01 1.28 -6.24
C LEU A 374 20.21 0.37 -7.19
N TYR A 375 19.74 0.90 -8.31
CA TYR A 375 19.01 0.13 -9.31
C TYR A 375 19.90 -0.90 -10.02
N GLN A 376 21.12 -0.54 -10.39
CA GLN A 376 22.06 -1.51 -10.96
C GLN A 376 22.39 -2.61 -9.95
N THR A 377 22.61 -2.23 -8.69
CA THR A 377 22.87 -3.19 -7.61
C THR A 377 21.71 -4.16 -7.44
N SER A 378 20.47 -3.67 -7.40
CA SER A 378 19.28 -4.52 -7.21
C SER A 378 19.07 -5.53 -8.34
N LEU A 379 19.47 -5.20 -9.57
CA LEU A 379 19.41 -6.14 -10.70
C LEU A 379 20.47 -7.24 -10.61
N THR A 380 21.64 -6.96 -10.05
CA THR A 380 22.69 -7.98 -9.87
C THR A 380 22.40 -8.96 -8.74
N MET A 381 21.63 -8.53 -7.72
CA MET A 381 21.22 -9.40 -6.61
C MET A 381 20.35 -10.57 -7.07
N ASP A 382 19.56 -10.37 -8.13
CA ASP A 382 18.71 -11.39 -8.76
C ASP A 382 19.52 -12.62 -9.21
N HIS A 383 20.79 -12.43 -9.58
CA HIS A 383 21.66 -13.50 -10.09
C HIS A 383 22.41 -14.29 -9.01
N SER A 384 22.46 -13.82 -7.76
CA SER A 384 23.26 -14.44 -6.69
C SER A 384 22.61 -15.67 -6.04
N ILE A 385 21.33 -15.97 -6.31
CA ILE A 385 20.62 -17.12 -5.72
C ILE A 385 20.65 -18.36 -6.64
N ALA A 386 21.17 -18.25 -7.87
CA ALA A 386 21.31 -19.38 -8.80
C ALA A 386 22.58 -20.23 -8.62
N LEU A 387 23.41 -19.94 -7.60
CA LEU A 387 24.68 -20.65 -7.36
C LEU A 387 24.87 -20.98 -5.87
N VAL A 388 24.07 -21.89 -5.33
CA VAL A 388 24.47 -22.80 -4.24
C VAL A 388 23.86 -24.17 -4.46
#